data_AF-A0A957HDR7-F1
#
_entry.id   AF-A0A957HDR7-F1
#
_cell.length_a   1.000
_cell.length_b   1.000
_cell.length_c   1.000
_cell.angle_alpha   90.00
_cell.angle_beta   90.00
_cell.angle_gamma   90.00
#
_symmetry.space_group_name_H-M   'P 1'
#
loop_
_entity.id
_entity.type
_entity.pdbx_description
1 polymer ?
#
loop_
_entity_poly.entity_id
_entity_poly.type
_entity_poly.pdbx_seq_one_letter_code
_entity_poly.pdbx_strand_id
1 'polypeptide(L)'
;MKTDRPHARQTAYQLLMGSTPNQVTPDTADLWNSGKVESDQSVHVEYNGVPLVSRQRVYWRVIIWDETGTAYESESAWFEMGLLAAEDWSADWIGTDV
;
A
#
# COMPACT_ATOMS: atom_id res chain seq x y z
N MET A 1 5.20 -11.54 7.25
CA MET A 1 5.31 -11.85 8.70
C MET A 1 6.53 -12.72 8.92
N LYS A 2 7.40 -12.38 9.88
CA LYS A 2 8.56 -13.21 10.28
C LYS A 2 8.48 -13.45 11.78
N THR A 3 8.58 -14.70 12.21
CA THR A 3 8.48 -15.11 13.61
C THR A 3 9.05 -16.50 13.77
N ASP A 4 9.71 -16.77 14.90
CA ASP A 4 10.19 -18.11 15.29
C ASP A 4 9.17 -18.84 16.20
N ARG A 5 8.06 -18.18 16.55
CA ARG A 5 7.00 -18.79 17.37
C ARG A 5 6.14 -19.73 16.52
N PRO A 6 5.92 -20.99 16.97
CA PRO A 6 4.99 -21.89 16.30
C PRO A 6 3.56 -21.35 16.42
N HIS A 7 2.73 -21.64 15.41
CA HIS A 7 1.31 -21.26 15.33
C HIS A 7 1.01 -19.76 15.34
N ALA A 8 2.02 -18.91 15.15
CA ALA A 8 1.80 -17.48 15.01
C ALA A 8 0.97 -17.16 13.76
N ARG A 9 -0.05 -16.33 13.91
CA ARG A 9 -0.98 -15.98 12.82
C ARG A 9 -1.45 -14.55 12.95
N GLN A 10 -1.57 -13.85 11.81
CA GLN A 10 -2.27 -12.57 11.75
C GLN A 10 -3.77 -12.75 12.05
N THR A 11 -4.32 -11.88 12.90
CA THR A 11 -5.75 -11.80 13.23
C THR A 11 -6.39 -10.54 12.67
N ALA A 12 -5.62 -9.47 12.50
CA ALA A 12 -6.07 -8.23 11.88
C ALA A 12 -4.93 -7.51 11.15
N TYR A 13 -5.30 -6.59 10.27
CA TYR A 13 -4.38 -5.67 9.63
C TYR A 13 -4.93 -4.23 9.61
N GLN A 14 -4.05 -3.26 9.41
CA GLN A 14 -4.38 -1.88 9.07
C GLN A 14 -3.35 -1.38 8.05
N LEU A 15 -3.83 -0.95 6.90
CA LEU A 15 -3.03 -0.34 5.84
C LEU A 15 -3.14 1.18 5.95
N LEU A 16 -1.97 1.83 5.94
CA LEU A 16 -1.83 3.28 5.99
C LEU A 16 -1.06 3.71 4.75
N MET A 17 -1.65 4.56 3.93
CA MET A 17 -1.07 5.04 2.69
C MET A 17 -1.13 6.56 2.60
N GLY A 18 -0.03 7.16 2.17
CA GLY A 18 0.18 8.60 2.13
C GLY A 18 0.86 9.08 0.86
N SER A 19 0.60 10.32 0.48
CA SER A 19 1.25 10.98 -0.67
C SER A 19 2.70 11.41 -0.38
N THR A 20 3.08 11.51 0.89
CA THR A 20 4.46 11.77 1.34
C THR A 20 4.94 10.74 2.37
N PRO A 21 6.26 10.59 2.59
CA PRO A 21 6.80 9.62 3.56
C PRO A 21 6.29 9.81 5.00
N ASN A 22 5.88 11.02 5.37
CA ASN A 22 5.43 11.35 6.72
C ASN A 22 3.90 11.21 6.89
N GLN A 23 3.17 10.91 5.80
CA GLN A 23 1.72 10.77 5.78
C GLN A 23 1.28 9.31 5.84
N VAL A 24 2.02 8.45 6.52
CA VAL A 24 1.64 7.03 6.67
C VAL A 24 1.22 6.70 8.10
N THR A 25 0.73 7.66 8.88
CA THR A 25 0.23 7.41 10.25
C THR A 25 -1.30 7.34 10.29
N PRO A 26 -1.91 6.80 11.36
CA PRO A 26 -3.37 6.75 11.48
C PRO A 26 -4.08 8.10 11.30
N ASP A 27 -3.42 9.19 11.70
CA ASP A 27 -3.97 10.55 11.67
C ASP A 27 -3.65 11.31 10.37
N THR A 28 -2.64 10.88 9.61
CA THR A 28 -2.11 11.64 8.46
C THR A 28 -2.18 10.93 7.11
N ALA A 29 -2.62 9.66 7.08
CA ALA A 29 -2.82 8.88 5.86
C ALA A 29 -3.90 9.46 4.95
N ASP A 30 -3.48 10.33 4.03
CA ASP A 30 -4.33 11.11 3.14
C ASP A 30 -4.85 10.31 1.94
N LEU A 31 -4.16 9.23 1.55
CA LEU A 31 -4.60 8.39 0.43
C LEU A 31 -5.51 7.26 0.90
N TRP A 32 -5.12 6.57 1.98
CA TRP A 32 -5.95 5.50 2.54
C TRP A 32 -5.55 5.14 3.96
N ASN A 33 -6.55 5.05 4.84
CA ASN A 33 -6.45 4.36 6.11
C ASN A 33 -7.56 3.31 6.16
N SER A 34 -7.21 2.02 6.13
CA SER A 34 -8.23 0.95 6.18
C SER A 34 -8.95 0.86 7.52
N GLY A 35 -8.43 1.52 8.57
CA GLY A 35 -8.74 1.17 9.95
C GLY A 35 -8.24 -0.24 10.29
N LYS A 36 -8.51 -0.70 11.52
CA LYS A 36 -8.25 -2.09 11.90
C LYS A 36 -9.31 -3.00 11.26
N VAL A 37 -8.87 -3.90 10.39
CA VAL A 37 -9.72 -4.90 9.73
C VAL A 37 -9.42 -6.27 10.33
N GLU A 38 -10.42 -6.88 10.98
CA GLU A 38 -10.33 -8.24 11.53
C GLU A 38 -10.34 -9.26 10.38
N SER A 39 -9.16 -9.75 10.00
CA SER A 39 -8.95 -10.61 8.85
C SER A 39 -7.55 -11.25 8.90
N ASP A 40 -7.48 -12.54 8.57
CA ASP A 40 -6.23 -13.28 8.38
C ASP A 40 -5.64 -13.13 6.96
N GLN A 41 -6.37 -12.48 6.04
CA GLN A 41 -5.87 -12.13 4.71
C GLN A 41 -4.64 -11.21 4.81
N SER A 42 -3.54 -11.64 4.19
CA SER A 42 -2.25 -10.95 4.21
C SER A 42 -1.63 -10.78 2.81
N VAL A 43 -2.34 -11.24 1.78
CA VAL A 43 -1.90 -11.21 0.38
C VAL A 43 -3.04 -10.67 -0.47
N HIS A 44 -2.69 -9.85 -1.46
CA HIS A 44 -3.64 -9.25 -2.41
C HIS A 44 -4.84 -8.55 -1.74
N VAL A 45 -4.58 -7.78 -0.67
CA VAL A 45 -5.59 -6.89 -0.11
C VAL A 45 -5.82 -5.76 -1.11
N GLU A 46 -7.04 -5.64 -1.61
CA GLU A 46 -7.40 -4.62 -2.61
C GLU A 46 -7.35 -3.23 -1.99
N TYR A 47 -6.79 -2.29 -2.75
CA TYR A 47 -6.75 -0.88 -2.37
C TYR A 47 -8.16 -0.29 -2.41
N ASN A 48 -8.60 0.33 -1.30
CA ASN A 48 -9.94 0.91 -1.17
C ASN A 48 -9.90 2.36 -0.68
N GLY A 49 -8.88 3.12 -1.11
CA GLY A 49 -8.69 4.53 -0.77
C GLY A 49 -9.17 5.47 -1.88
N VAL A 50 -8.64 6.70 -1.87
CA VAL A 50 -8.92 7.69 -2.91
C VAL A 50 -8.35 7.24 -4.27
N PRO A 51 -8.99 7.57 -5.41
CA PRO A 51 -8.46 7.22 -6.71
C PRO A 51 -7.02 7.71 -6.91
N LEU A 52 -6.13 6.81 -7.31
CA LEU A 52 -4.75 7.13 -7.62
C LEU A 52 -4.62 7.70 -9.04
N VAL A 53 -3.65 8.59 -9.24
CA VAL A 53 -3.43 9.28 -10.52
C VAL A 53 -2.09 8.92 -11.14
N SER A 54 -1.92 9.20 -12.44
CA SER A 54 -0.69 8.94 -13.18
C SER A 54 0.52 9.62 -12.56
N ARG A 55 1.66 8.92 -12.55
CA ARG A 55 2.94 9.38 -11.97
C ARG A 55 2.89 9.65 -10.46
N GLN A 56 1.85 9.21 -9.76
CA GLN A 56 1.74 9.41 -8.31
C GLN A 56 2.58 8.38 -7.56
N ARG A 57 3.51 8.88 -6.73
CA ARG A 57 4.17 8.06 -5.73
C ARG A 57 3.28 7.90 -4.49
N VAL A 58 3.15 6.67 -4.03
CA VAL A 58 2.37 6.29 -2.85
C VAL A 58 3.31 5.65 -1.84
N TYR A 59 3.35 6.22 -0.64
CA TYR A 59 4.03 5.64 0.51
C TYR A 59 3.04 4.82 1.30
N TRP A 60 3.46 3.70 1.87
CA TRP A 60 2.60 2.87 2.68
C TRP A 60 3.34 2.16 3.79
N ARG A 61 2.61 1.77 4.82
CA ARG A 61 3.03 0.80 5.83
C ARG A 61 1.83 -0.03 6.28
N VAL A 62 2.10 -1.15 6.93
CA VAL A 62 1.09 -2.04 7.49
C VAL A 62 1.31 -2.22 8.99
N ILE A 63 0.21 -2.20 9.74
CA ILE A 63 0.14 -2.66 11.11
C ILE A 63 -0.60 -4.00 11.09
N ILE A 64 -0.06 -5.03 11.75
CA ILE A 64 -0.71 -6.33 11.91
C ILE A 64 -0.90 -6.64 13.39
N TRP A 65 -1.95 -7.39 13.70
CA TRP A 65 -2.15 -7.99 15.02
C TRP A 65 -2.02 -9.49 14.93
N ASP A 66 -1.41 -10.11 15.93
CA ASP A 66 -1.29 -11.56 16.03
C ASP A 66 -2.40 -12.20 16.89
N GLU A 67 -2.32 -13.51 17.13
CA GLU A 67 -3.27 -14.26 17.96
C GLU A 67 -3.27 -13.86 19.45
N THR A 68 -2.24 -13.16 19.92
CA THR A 68 -2.14 -12.63 21.28
C THR A 68 -2.69 -11.22 21.41
N GLY A 69 -3.09 -10.60 20.29
CA GLY A 69 -3.48 -9.20 20.23
C GLY A 69 -2.30 -8.24 20.18
N THR A 70 -1.07 -8.73 19.99
CA THR A 70 0.13 -7.90 19.88
C THR A 70 0.18 -7.25 18.51
N ALA A 71 0.40 -5.93 18.48
CA ALA A 71 0.55 -5.15 17.26
C ALA A 71 2.02 -5.11 16.80
N TYR A 72 2.23 -5.21 15.49
CA TYR A 72 3.54 -5.08 14.84
C TYR A 72 3.42 -4.17 13.62
N GLU A 73 4.36 -3.24 13.47
CA GLU A 73 4.40 -2.30 12.35
C GLU A 73 5.52 -2.67 11.38
N SER A 74 5.28 -2.50 10.07
CA SER A 74 6.34 -2.58 9.07
C SER A 74 7.14 -1.29 9.00
N GLU A 75 8.34 -1.36 8.41
CA GLU A 75 8.95 -0.17 7.85
C GLU A 75 8.07 0.42 6.73
N SER A 76 8.22 1.71 6.48
CA SER A 76 7.56 2.37 5.36
C SER A 76 8.17 1.93 4.03
N ALA A 77 7.31 1.60 3.08
CA ALA A 77 7.66 1.28 1.70
C ALA A 77 6.93 2.22 0.74
N TRP A 78 7.19 2.11 -0.56
CA TRP A 78 6.51 2.91 -1.57
C TRP A 78 6.36 2.17 -2.89
N PHE A 79 5.39 2.61 -3.69
CA PHE A 79 5.25 2.28 -5.10
C PHE A 79 4.89 3.55 -5.89
N GLU A 80 4.95 3.49 -7.21
CA GLU A 80 4.63 4.63 -8.07
C GLU A 80 3.73 4.20 -9.23
N MET A 81 2.69 4.98 -9.47
CA MET A 81 1.77 4.76 -10.58
C MET A 81 2.46 5.11 -11.91
N GLY A 82 2.21 4.29 -12.93
CA GLY A 82 2.62 4.60 -14.29
C GLY A 82 1.77 5.68 -14.94
N LEU A 83 1.61 5.59 -16.25
CA LEU A 83 0.62 6.35 -17.01
C LEU A 83 -0.65 5.49 -17.08
N LEU A 84 -1.75 6.01 -16.54
CA LEU A 84 -2.99 5.27 -16.35
C LEU A 84 -3.96 5.46 -17.51
N ALA A 85 -3.84 6.57 -18.25
CA ALA A 85 -4.63 6.87 -19.42
C ALA A 85 -3.74 7.08 -20.65
N ALA A 86 -4.27 6.81 -21.84
CA ALA A 86 -3.52 6.99 -23.09
C ALA A 86 -3.14 8.47 -23.30
N GLU A 87 -4.00 9.38 -22.85
CA GLU A 87 -3.82 10.82 -22.93
C GLU A 87 -2.67 11.35 -22.04
N ASP A 88 -2.19 10.55 -21.08
CA ASP A 88 -1.01 10.89 -20.28
C ASP A 88 0.30 10.69 -21.03
N TRP A 89 0.26 9.99 -22.17
CA TRP A 89 1.39 9.76 -23.06
C TRP A 89 1.47 10.90 -24.09
N SER A 90 2.60 11.61 -24.10
CA SER A 90 2.83 12.77 -24.97
C SER A 90 3.92 12.53 -26.03
N ALA A 91 4.36 11.28 -26.19
CA ALA A 91 5.37 10.92 -27.17
C ALA A 91 4.70 10.42 -28.46
N ASP A 92 5.51 10.22 -29.50
CA ASP A 92 5.09 9.60 -30.76
C ASP A 92 5.89 8.32 -30.97
N TRP A 93 5.28 7.33 -31.64
CA TRP A 93 6.02 6.16 -32.12
C TRP A 93 6.98 6.57 -33.24
N ILE A 94 8.24 6.16 -33.15
CA ILE A 94 9.27 6.40 -34.18
C ILE A 94 9.72 5.09 -34.82
N GLY A 95 10.09 5.15 -36.10
CA GLY A 95 10.60 4.01 -36.86
C GLY A 95 11.59 4.44 -37.94
N THR A 96 12.40 3.50 -38.43
CA THR A 96 13.25 3.68 -39.62
C THR A 96 12.57 3.04 -40.83
N ASP A 97 12.71 3.64 -42.00
CA ASP A 97 12.27 3.01 -43.25
C ASP A 97 13.09 1.72 -43.50
N VAL A 98 12.42 0.71 -44.10
CA VAL A 98 13.00 -0.58 -44.51
C VAL A 98 13.37 -0.61 -45.99
#